data_AF-A0A1V6CQ34-F1
#
_entry.id   AF-A0A1V6CQ34-F1
#
_cell.length_a   1.000
_cell.length_b   1.000
_cell.length_c   1.000
_cell.angle_alpha   90.00
_cell.angle_beta   90.00
_cell.angle_gamma   90.00
#
_symmetry.space_group_name_H-M   'P 1'
#
loop_
_entity.id
_entity.type
_entity.pdbx_description
1 polymer ?
#
loop_
_entity_poly.entity_id
_entity_poly.type
_entity_poly.pdbx_seq_one_letter_code
_entity_poly.pdbx_strand_id
1 'polypeptide(L)'
;MKLPLKKIHLDGGTQTRARIREDIIEEYAEDMKAGAVFPPLVVFHDGKDYWLGDGFHRWGAAMALNLDSIECEIRQGTLADAQWFSFSANKANGMRRSNDDKARAVKSALRHCKGDRSDSDIARHVGVVHDTVAKYRREMETAGELSPRDSRRQDGASCENRKIDAQDDDMPGQPARVVSRKGKTYQMKVGQIGKAKKPNRKKAGGIAKDAAVPVRKPGQMIPTLTISIPLNNPEAAAGALLSNCEPAYLRKMVARITTTLDERSAK
;
A
#
# COMPACT_ATOMS: atom_id res chain seq x y z
N MET A 1 24.63 5.48 15.08
CA MET A 1 25.05 5.20 16.48
C MET A 1 25.42 3.74 16.59
N LYS A 2 26.46 3.35 17.33
CA LYS A 2 26.79 1.93 17.54
C LYS A 2 25.95 1.38 18.68
N LEU A 3 25.17 0.33 18.41
CA LEU A 3 24.34 -0.36 19.41
C LEU A 3 24.85 -1.79 19.61
N PRO A 4 24.86 -2.29 20.85
CA PRO A 4 25.20 -3.68 21.11
C PRO A 4 24.11 -4.59 20.56
N LEU A 5 24.51 -5.65 19.84
CA LEU A 5 23.57 -6.58 19.18
C LEU A 5 22.59 -7.21 20.18
N LYS A 6 23.06 -7.51 21.40
CA LYS A 6 22.27 -8.14 22.48
C LYS A 6 21.10 -7.31 22.98
N LYS A 7 21.09 -5.99 22.74
CA LYS A 7 19.98 -5.12 23.15
C LYS A 7 18.88 -5.02 22.10
N ILE A 8 19.09 -5.57 20.90
CA ILE A 8 18.15 -5.46 19.78
C ILE A 8 17.24 -6.68 19.78
N HIS A 9 15.94 -6.44 19.94
CA HIS A 9 14.90 -7.46 19.92
C HIS A 9 14.35 -7.68 18.50
N LEU A 10 14.18 -8.96 18.15
CA LEU A 10 13.62 -9.41 16.87
C LEU A 10 12.23 -10.05 17.01
N ASP A 11 11.83 -10.39 18.24
CA ASP A 11 10.59 -11.11 18.55
C ASP A 11 9.32 -10.27 18.35
N GLY A 12 9.48 -9.04 17.87
CA GLY A 12 8.42 -8.07 17.68
C GLY A 12 7.54 -8.29 16.45
N GLY A 13 7.61 -9.43 15.76
CA GLY A 13 6.84 -9.67 14.53
C GLY A 13 7.20 -8.72 13.37
N THR A 14 8.37 -8.09 13.42
CA THR A 14 8.85 -7.15 12.41
C THR A 14 9.41 -7.86 11.17
N GLN A 15 9.64 -9.17 11.23
CA GLN A 15 10.14 -9.95 10.11
C GLN A 15 9.03 -10.22 9.08
N THR A 16 9.18 -9.64 7.89
CA THR A 16 8.21 -9.76 6.79
C THR A 16 8.58 -10.83 5.78
N ARG A 17 9.84 -11.25 5.73
CA ARG A 17 10.29 -12.28 4.79
C ARG A 17 9.78 -13.65 5.16
N ALA A 18 9.46 -14.44 4.13
CA ALA A 18 8.91 -15.76 4.31
C ALA A 18 9.89 -16.72 4.99
N ARG A 19 11.17 -16.57 4.65
CA ARG A 19 12.32 -17.29 5.19
C ARG A 19 13.51 -16.34 5.21
N ILE A 20 14.32 -16.45 6.26
CA ILE A 20 15.68 -15.91 6.27
C ILE A 20 16.54 -16.99 5.61
N ARG A 21 17.32 -16.63 4.59
CA ARG A 21 18.19 -17.61 3.94
C ARG A 21 19.58 -17.51 4.56
N GLU A 22 20.08 -18.64 5.04
CA GLU A 22 21.36 -18.74 5.75
C GLU A 22 22.55 -18.50 4.81
N ASP A 23 22.45 -18.92 3.54
CA ASP A 23 23.41 -18.64 2.48
C ASP A 23 23.75 -17.12 2.36
N ILE A 24 22.73 -16.25 2.44
CA ILE A 24 22.92 -14.80 2.37
C ILE A 24 23.56 -14.25 3.65
N ILE A 25 23.30 -14.87 4.80
CA ILE A 25 23.94 -14.48 6.07
C ILE A 25 25.44 -14.78 6.00
N GLU A 26 25.81 -15.94 5.46
CA GLU A 26 27.21 -16.33 5.28
C GLU A 26 27.93 -15.40 4.30
N GLU A 27 27.35 -15.13 3.13
CA GLU A 27 27.91 -14.20 2.14
C GLU A 27 28.11 -12.80 2.75
N TYR A 28 27.13 -12.29 3.48
CA TYR A 28 27.25 -11.00 4.15
C TYR A 28 28.27 -11.01 5.30
N ALA A 29 28.43 -12.13 6.00
CA ALA A 29 29.46 -12.26 7.04
C ALA A 29 30.86 -12.25 6.42
N GLU A 30 31.06 -12.90 5.28
CA GLU A 30 32.32 -12.85 4.54
C GLU A 30 32.63 -11.43 4.04
N ASP A 31 31.64 -10.75 3.44
CA ASP A 31 31.78 -9.36 2.99
C ASP A 31 32.07 -8.40 4.15
N MET A 32 31.39 -8.57 5.29
CA MET A 32 31.65 -7.78 6.50
C MET A 32 33.06 -8.02 7.04
N LYS A 33 33.55 -9.27 6.99
CA LYS A 33 34.91 -9.63 7.38
C LYS A 33 35.95 -9.07 6.41
N ALA A 34 35.63 -8.96 5.13
CA ALA A 34 36.45 -8.31 4.11
C ALA A 34 36.48 -6.78 4.24
N GLY A 35 35.70 -6.20 5.16
CA GLY A 35 35.67 -4.76 5.43
C GLY A 35 34.73 -3.98 4.52
N ALA A 36 33.75 -4.64 3.88
CA ALA A 36 32.74 -3.97 3.08
C ALA A 36 31.91 -3.00 3.94
N VAL A 37 31.60 -1.83 3.39
CA VAL A 37 30.81 -0.80 4.08
C VAL A 37 29.33 -1.08 3.87
N PHE A 38 28.65 -1.53 4.93
CA PHE A 38 27.22 -1.77 4.91
C PHE A 38 26.42 -0.54 5.38
N PRO A 39 25.22 -0.30 4.82
CA PRO A 39 24.29 0.69 5.36
C PRO A 39 23.91 0.33 6.81
N PRO A 40 23.68 1.35 7.68
CA PRO A 40 23.30 1.11 9.07
C PRO A 40 21.98 0.34 9.18
N LEU A 41 21.79 -0.38 10.28
CA LEU A 41 20.50 -1.00 10.62
C LEU A 41 19.49 0.06 11.02
N VAL A 42 18.21 -0.13 10.71
CA VAL A 42 17.15 0.77 11.20
C VAL A 42 16.51 0.13 12.42
N VAL A 43 16.61 0.80 13.56
CA VAL A 43 16.11 0.33 14.85
C VAL A 43 15.15 1.36 15.42
N PHE A 44 14.04 0.90 15.99
CA PHE A 44 13.07 1.74 16.69
C PHE A 44 13.24 1.60 18.19
N HIS A 45 13.18 2.70 18.91
CA HIS A 45 13.30 2.72 20.37
C HIS A 45 12.00 3.23 20.99
N ASP A 46 11.41 2.40 21.86
CA ASP A 46 10.14 2.67 22.55
C ASP A 46 10.35 3.33 23.94
N GLY A 47 11.59 3.73 24.25
CA GLY A 47 11.97 4.23 25.58
C GLY A 47 12.53 3.16 26.52
N LYS A 48 12.22 1.88 26.26
CA LYS A 48 12.68 0.73 27.05
C LYS A 48 13.51 -0.26 26.23
N ASP A 49 12.94 -0.73 25.12
CA ASP A 49 13.50 -1.77 24.29
C ASP A 49 13.81 -1.24 22.87
N TYR A 50 14.77 -1.90 22.21
CA TYR A 50 15.18 -1.60 20.83
C TYR A 50 14.62 -2.65 19.88
N TRP A 51 13.80 -2.23 18.93
CA TRP A 51 13.13 -3.09 17.96
C TRP A 51 13.79 -3.00 16.59
N LEU A 52 14.19 -4.12 16.01
CA LEU A 52 14.76 -4.13 14.66
C LEU A 52 13.67 -3.89 13.61
N GLY A 53 13.79 -2.82 12.83
CA GLY A 53 12.86 -2.46 11.75
C GLY A 53 13.33 -2.90 10.37
N ASP A 54 14.64 -2.87 10.11
CA ASP A 54 15.24 -3.30 8.85
C ASP A 54 16.68 -3.82 9.04
N GLY A 55 17.12 -4.70 8.13
CA GLY A 55 18.48 -5.23 8.10
C GLY A 55 18.67 -6.57 8.81
N PHE A 56 17.65 -7.44 8.84
CA PHE A 56 17.71 -8.77 9.46
C PHE A 56 18.90 -9.64 9.02
N HIS A 57 19.24 -9.67 7.72
CA HIS A 57 20.41 -10.42 7.23
C HIS A 57 21.73 -9.80 7.70
N ARG A 58 21.80 -8.45 7.75
CA ARG A 58 22.98 -7.73 8.25
C ARG A 58 23.18 -7.96 9.75
N TRP A 59 22.10 -7.95 10.52
CA TRP A 59 22.13 -8.29 11.94
C TRP A 59 22.55 -9.76 12.15
N GLY A 60 22.01 -10.69 11.36
CA GLY A 60 22.39 -12.10 11.40
C GLY A 60 23.86 -12.33 11.07
N ALA A 61 24.39 -11.65 10.05
CA ALA A 61 25.80 -11.71 9.68
C ALA A 61 26.71 -11.17 10.79
N ALA A 62 26.35 -10.03 11.38
CA ALA A 62 27.08 -9.45 12.50
C ALA A 62 27.05 -10.36 13.75
N MET A 63 25.95 -11.07 13.97
CA MET A 63 25.83 -12.06 15.04
C MET A 63 26.68 -13.31 14.77
N ALA A 64 26.71 -13.80 13.54
CA ALA A 64 27.58 -14.92 13.13
C ALA A 64 29.07 -14.60 13.29
N LEU A 65 29.45 -13.33 13.07
CA LEU A 65 30.80 -12.82 13.31
C LEU A 65 31.09 -12.48 14.78
N ASN A 66 30.13 -12.67 15.69
CA ASN A 66 30.22 -12.27 17.11
C ASN A 66 30.67 -10.82 17.32
N LEU A 67 30.20 -9.89 16.47
CA LEU A 67 30.50 -8.47 16.65
C LEU A 67 29.82 -7.92 17.91
N ASP A 68 30.54 -7.17 18.73
CA ASP A 68 29.98 -6.60 19.96
C ASP A 68 28.93 -5.50 19.68
N SER A 69 29.14 -4.74 18.61
CA SER A 69 28.27 -3.63 18.22
C SER A 69 28.20 -3.44 16.71
N ILE A 70 27.07 -2.92 16.24
CA ILE A 70 26.85 -2.60 14.83
C ILE A 70 26.30 -1.17 14.69
N GLU A 71 26.54 -0.55 13.53
CA GLU A 71 25.99 0.76 13.23
C GLU A 71 24.49 0.71 12.98
N CYS A 72 23.75 1.49 13.75
CA CYS A 72 22.30 1.61 13.70
C CYS A 72 21.87 3.08 13.59
N GLU A 73 20.84 3.32 12.78
CA GLU A 73 19.99 4.49 12.78
C GLU A 73 18.83 4.25 13.75
N ILE A 74 18.84 4.98 14.87
CA ILE A 74 17.81 4.86 15.91
C ILE A 74 16.70 5.86 15.60
N ARG A 75 15.46 5.36 15.52
CA ARG A 75 14.25 6.15 15.36
C ARG A 75 13.40 6.03 16.61
N GLN A 76 12.84 7.14 17.07
CA GLN A 76 11.90 7.09 18.20
C GLN A 76 10.55 6.57 17.70
N GLY A 77 10.03 5.50 18.30
CA GLY A 77 8.75 4.91 17.93
C GLY A 77 8.46 3.59 18.62
N THR A 78 7.19 3.22 18.65
CA THR A 78 6.72 2.00 19.32
C THR A 78 7.02 0.75 18.51
N LEU A 79 6.77 -0.43 19.10
CA LEU A 79 6.78 -1.70 18.37
C LEU A 79 5.92 -1.65 17.09
N ALA A 80 4.73 -1.04 17.17
CA ALA A 80 3.81 -0.92 16.04
C ALA A 80 4.38 -0.04 14.91
N ASP A 81 5.16 0.99 15.26
CA ASP A 81 5.85 1.80 14.27
C ASP A 81 6.99 1.02 13.59
N ALA A 82 7.71 0.19 14.35
CA ALA A 82 8.75 -0.69 13.82
C ALA A 82 8.18 -1.74 12.85
N GLN A 83 7.06 -2.38 13.21
CA GLN A 83 6.33 -3.31 12.35
C GLN A 83 5.84 -2.62 11.08
N TRP A 84 5.22 -1.45 11.22
CA TRP A 84 4.73 -0.69 10.08
C TRP A 84 5.88 -0.29 9.13
N PHE A 85 7.03 0.11 9.68
CA PHE A 85 8.20 0.45 8.89
C PHE A 85 8.73 -0.76 8.10
N SER A 86 8.80 -1.93 8.73
CA SER A 86 9.35 -3.14 8.10
C SER A 86 8.54 -3.59 6.87
N PHE A 87 7.23 -3.34 6.84
CA PHE A 87 6.38 -3.60 5.67
C PHE A 87 6.80 -2.80 4.42
N SER A 88 7.46 -1.65 4.61
CA SER A 88 7.89 -0.75 3.53
C SER A 88 9.39 -0.79 3.23
N ALA A 89 10.23 -1.15 4.21
CA ALA A 89 11.69 -1.03 4.14
C ALA A 89 12.31 -1.74 2.92
N ASN A 90 11.78 -2.90 2.55
CA ASN A 90 12.29 -3.71 1.43
C ASN A 90 11.94 -3.15 0.03
N LYS A 91 11.45 -1.91 -0.10
CA LYS A 91 10.89 -1.36 -1.37
C LYS A 91 11.97 -0.80 -2.27
N ALA A 92 13.01 -0.22 -1.67
CA ALA A 92 14.01 0.58 -2.39
C ALA A 92 15.32 -0.17 -2.62
N ASN A 93 15.89 -0.82 -1.60
CA ASN A 93 17.30 -1.23 -1.62
C ASN A 93 17.50 -2.64 -1.05
N GLY A 94 17.00 -3.66 -1.76
CA GLY A 94 17.20 -5.06 -1.36
C GLY A 94 16.84 -6.07 -2.44
N MET A 95 17.12 -7.34 -2.15
CA MET A 95 16.76 -8.48 -2.99
C MET A 95 15.27 -8.44 -3.38
N ARG A 96 14.97 -8.88 -4.61
CA ARG A 96 13.60 -8.94 -5.14
C ARG A 96 12.69 -9.69 -4.16
N ARG A 97 11.70 -8.97 -3.63
CA ARG A 97 10.65 -9.58 -2.80
C ARG A 97 9.93 -10.65 -3.62
N SER A 98 9.83 -11.85 -3.07
CA SER A 98 8.98 -12.90 -3.63
C SER A 98 7.51 -12.48 -3.58
N ASN A 99 6.65 -13.12 -4.38
CA ASN A 99 5.21 -12.93 -4.27
C ASN A 99 4.71 -13.32 -2.87
N ASP A 100 5.33 -14.32 -2.23
CA ASP A 100 5.01 -14.72 -0.86
C ASP A 100 5.38 -13.66 0.16
N ASP A 101 6.53 -12.98 0.00
CA ASP A 101 6.94 -11.89 0.87
C ASP A 101 5.98 -10.70 0.76
N LYS A 102 5.51 -10.40 -0.46
CA LYS A 102 4.49 -9.36 -0.69
C LYS A 102 3.16 -9.75 -0.05
N ALA A 103 2.74 -11.00 -0.19
CA ALA A 103 1.52 -11.52 0.41
C ALA A 103 1.57 -11.43 1.94
N ARG A 104 2.67 -11.87 2.57
CA ARG A 104 2.87 -11.77 4.02
C ARG A 104 2.87 -10.33 4.48
N ALA A 105 3.59 -9.44 3.81
CA ALA A 105 3.61 -8.01 4.16
C ALA A 105 2.21 -7.38 4.10
N VAL A 106 1.40 -7.72 3.09
CA VAL A 106 0.01 -7.22 2.98
C VAL A 106 -0.88 -7.79 4.08
N LYS A 107 -0.82 -9.10 4.34
CA LYS A 107 -1.62 -9.73 5.40
C LYS A 107 -1.27 -9.18 6.78
N SER A 108 0.02 -9.04 7.08
CA SER A 108 0.48 -8.42 8.33
C SER A 108 0.06 -6.96 8.44
N ALA A 109 0.15 -6.17 7.36
CA ALA A 109 -0.31 -4.79 7.35
C ALA A 109 -1.83 -4.63 7.58
N LEU A 110 -2.63 -5.60 7.13
CA LEU A 110 -4.09 -5.61 7.32
C LEU A 110 -4.51 -6.05 8.73
N ARG A 111 -3.71 -6.91 9.40
CA ARG A 111 -3.87 -7.28 10.81
C ARG A 111 -3.35 -6.22 11.77
N HIS A 112 -2.46 -5.35 11.30
CA HIS A 112 -1.90 -4.27 12.09
C HIS A 112 -2.97 -3.23 12.43
N CYS A 113 -2.78 -2.51 13.54
CA CYS A 113 -3.65 -1.41 13.97
C CYS A 113 -3.73 -0.22 12.98
N LYS A 114 -2.85 -0.17 11.97
CA LYS A 114 -2.90 0.79 10.85
C LYS A 114 -3.57 0.21 9.58
N GLY A 115 -4.13 -0.99 9.66
CA GLY A 115 -4.78 -1.73 8.57
C GLY A 115 -6.13 -1.15 8.12
N ASP A 116 -6.67 -0.21 8.88
CA ASP A 116 -7.93 0.50 8.54
C ASP A 116 -7.74 1.62 7.51
N ARG A 117 -6.50 1.87 7.10
CA ARG A 117 -6.16 2.77 6.00
C ARG A 117 -6.73 2.29 4.66
N SER A 118 -6.80 3.19 3.68
CA SER A 118 -7.33 2.84 2.35
C SER A 118 -6.44 1.77 1.70
N ASP A 119 -7.02 0.90 0.87
CA ASP A 119 -6.24 -0.14 0.18
C ASP A 119 -5.15 0.47 -0.70
N SER A 120 -5.41 1.67 -1.26
CA SER A 120 -4.43 2.45 -2.01
C SER A 120 -3.26 2.95 -1.15
N ASP A 121 -3.51 3.35 0.10
CA ASP A 121 -2.45 3.82 1.00
C ASP A 121 -1.60 2.67 1.51
N ILE A 122 -2.22 1.53 1.86
CA ILE A 122 -1.52 0.30 2.22
C ILE A 122 -0.69 -0.19 1.03
N ALA A 123 -1.26 -0.21 -0.17
CA ALA A 123 -0.58 -0.59 -1.40
C ALA A 123 0.62 0.32 -1.69
N ARG A 124 0.48 1.65 -1.52
CA ARG A 124 1.57 2.61 -1.69
C ARG A 124 2.71 2.38 -0.69
N HIS A 125 2.34 2.12 0.57
CA HIS A 125 3.27 1.89 1.68
C HIS A 125 4.06 0.60 1.48
N VAL A 126 3.36 -0.52 1.26
CA VAL A 126 3.99 -1.83 1.05
C VAL A 126 4.70 -1.90 -0.31
N GLY A 127 4.21 -1.23 -1.35
CA GLY A 127 4.75 -1.29 -2.71
C GLY A 127 4.12 -2.37 -3.57
N VAL A 128 2.80 -2.57 -3.44
CA VAL A 128 1.98 -3.48 -4.26
C VAL A 128 0.88 -2.71 -4.99
N VAL A 129 0.13 -3.38 -5.87
CA VAL A 129 -1.06 -2.81 -6.51
C VAL A 129 -2.26 -2.93 -5.56
N HIS A 130 -3.15 -1.93 -5.56
CA HIS A 130 -4.33 -1.89 -4.70
C HIS A 130 -5.26 -3.13 -4.82
N ASP A 131 -5.42 -3.68 -6.02
CA ASP A 131 -6.22 -4.90 -6.28
C ASP A 131 -5.69 -6.11 -5.50
N THR A 132 -4.37 -6.20 -5.32
CA THR A 132 -3.75 -7.25 -4.51
C THR A 132 -4.14 -7.13 -3.05
N VAL A 133 -4.19 -5.91 -2.53
CA VAL A 133 -4.64 -5.64 -1.15
C VAL A 133 -6.13 -5.95 -0.99
N ALA A 134 -6.95 -5.53 -1.96
CA ALA A 134 -8.38 -5.82 -1.96
C ALA A 134 -8.67 -7.33 -1.99
N LYS A 135 -7.92 -8.10 -2.80
CA LYS A 135 -8.01 -9.56 -2.84
C LYS A 135 -7.73 -10.17 -1.47
N TYR A 136 -6.58 -9.85 -0.85
CA TYR A 136 -6.23 -10.42 0.46
C TYR A 136 -7.17 -9.96 1.58
N ARG A 137 -7.69 -8.74 1.51
CA ARG A 137 -8.69 -8.24 2.46
C ARG A 137 -9.96 -9.09 2.39
N ARG A 138 -10.49 -9.35 1.19
CA ARG A 138 -11.65 -10.23 0.99
C ARG A 138 -11.39 -11.65 1.48
N GLU A 139 -10.22 -12.20 1.19
CA GLU A 139 -9.85 -13.54 1.67
C GLU A 139 -9.86 -13.62 3.21
N MET A 140 -9.32 -12.61 3.90
CA MET A 140 -9.31 -12.57 5.37
C MET A 140 -10.67 -12.26 6.00
N GLU A 141 -11.49 -11.43 5.36
CA GLU A 141 -12.89 -11.20 5.76
C GLU A 141 -13.71 -12.48 5.59
N THR A 142 -13.51 -13.22 4.50
CA THR A 142 -14.17 -14.52 4.26
C THR A 142 -13.71 -15.57 5.28
N ALA A 143 -12.43 -15.56 5.66
CA ALA A 143 -11.88 -16.43 6.70
C ALA A 143 -12.31 -16.04 8.13
N GLY A 144 -13.02 -14.93 8.32
CA GLY A 144 -13.44 -14.43 9.64
C GLY A 144 -12.31 -13.85 10.49
N GLU A 145 -11.12 -13.63 9.92
CA GLU A 145 -9.97 -13.06 10.65
C GLU A 145 -10.07 -11.53 10.81
N LEU A 146 -10.94 -10.88 10.05
CA LEU A 146 -11.14 -9.43 10.08
C LEU A 146 -12.62 -9.10 9.99
N SER A 147 -13.10 -8.22 10.87
CA SER A 147 -14.44 -7.64 10.76
C SER A 147 -14.56 -6.75 9.51
N PRO A 148 -15.75 -6.63 8.90
CA PRO A 148 -15.98 -5.74 7.77
C PRO A 148 -15.47 -4.32 8.02
N ARG A 149 -14.91 -3.70 7.00
CA ARG A 149 -14.30 -2.36 7.09
C ARG A 149 -15.26 -1.27 7.62
N ASP A 150 -16.57 -1.42 7.37
CA ASP A 150 -17.58 -0.46 7.81
C ASP A 150 -17.77 -0.45 9.33
N SER A 151 -17.58 -1.59 10.01
CA SER A 151 -17.64 -1.64 11.48
C SER A 151 -16.35 -1.11 12.13
N ARG A 152 -15.18 -1.36 11.52
CA ARG A 152 -13.88 -0.86 12.04
C ARG A 152 -13.72 0.66 12.02
N ARG A 153 -14.50 1.38 11.20
CA ARG A 153 -14.53 2.85 11.23
C ARG A 153 -15.25 3.43 12.45
N GLN A 154 -16.14 2.65 13.09
CA GLN A 154 -16.82 3.05 14.32
C GLN A 154 -15.96 2.78 15.55
N ASP A 155 -15.19 1.69 15.54
CA ASP A 155 -14.27 1.34 16.61
C ASP A 155 -12.93 2.06 16.40
N GLY A 156 -12.85 3.33 16.81
CA GLY A 156 -11.67 4.20 16.65
C GLY A 156 -10.40 3.76 17.39
N ALA A 157 -9.92 2.54 17.20
CA ALA A 157 -8.64 2.05 17.70
C ALA A 157 -7.50 2.49 16.76
N SER A 158 -7.32 3.81 16.60
CA SER A 158 -6.15 4.32 15.89
C SER A 158 -4.92 4.12 16.77
N CYS A 159 -3.96 3.31 16.33
CA CYS A 159 -2.59 3.37 16.85
C CYS A 159 -1.78 4.51 16.22
N GLU A 160 -2.44 5.56 15.75
CA GLU A 160 -1.78 6.85 15.67
C GLU A 160 -1.50 7.24 17.11
N ASN A 161 -0.24 7.07 17.52
CA ASN A 161 0.25 7.52 18.80
C ASN A 161 -0.39 8.88 19.09
N ARG A 162 -1.12 8.99 20.22
CA ARG A 162 -1.10 10.26 20.96
C ARG A 162 0.38 10.59 21.02
N LYS A 163 0.74 11.74 20.46
CA LYS A 163 2.10 12.25 20.56
C LYS A 163 2.53 11.94 21.99
N ILE A 164 3.61 11.18 22.14
CA ILE A 164 4.37 11.32 23.37
C ILE A 164 4.74 12.80 23.30
N ASP A 165 3.97 13.61 24.01
CA ASP A 165 4.36 14.95 24.33
C ASP A 165 5.71 14.74 24.99
N ALA A 166 6.77 15.00 24.25
CA ALA A 166 8.04 15.29 24.88
C ALA A 166 7.69 16.41 25.84
N GLN A 167 7.62 16.08 27.12
CA GLN A 167 7.59 17.07 28.18
C GLN A 167 8.71 18.04 27.84
N ASP A 168 8.31 19.28 27.60
CA ASP A 168 9.16 20.44 27.56
C ASP A 168 9.79 20.56 28.96
N ASP A 169 10.80 19.74 29.24
CA ASP A 169 11.72 19.99 30.34
C ASP A 169 12.63 21.13 29.91
N ASP A 170 12.15 22.32 30.29
CA ASP A 170 12.82 23.57 30.52
C ASP A 170 14.36 23.46 30.49
N MET A 171 14.96 23.87 29.37
CA MET A 171 16.37 24.25 29.31
C MET A 171 16.42 25.69 28.77
N PRO A 172 17.02 26.64 29.51
CA PRO A 172 16.80 28.07 29.29
C PRO A 172 17.27 28.51 27.91
N GLY A 173 16.37 29.18 27.19
CA GLY A 173 16.63 29.77 25.88
C GLY A 173 17.85 30.68 25.91
N GLN A 174 18.87 30.34 25.14
CA GLN A 174 19.99 31.25 24.90
C GLN A 174 19.48 32.52 24.19
N PRO A 175 19.87 33.72 24.66
CA PRO A 175 19.25 34.96 24.22
C PRO A 175 19.62 35.31 22.78
N ALA A 176 18.67 35.96 22.10
CA ALA A 176 18.82 36.53 20.77
C ALA A 176 20.16 37.28 20.65
N ARG A 177 21.03 36.82 19.74
CA ARG A 177 22.30 37.48 19.47
C ARG A 177 22.04 38.76 18.68
N VAL A 178 22.33 39.90 19.30
CA VAL A 178 22.22 41.23 18.72
C VAL A 178 23.38 41.47 17.76
N VAL A 179 23.09 41.83 16.51
CA VAL A 179 24.12 42.07 15.48
C VAL A 179 24.06 43.52 15.03
N SER A 180 25.21 44.21 15.02
CA SER A 180 25.34 45.60 14.56
C SER A 180 25.95 45.63 13.16
N ARG A 181 25.26 46.25 12.21
CA ARG A 181 25.75 46.46 10.84
C ARG A 181 25.44 47.90 10.43
N LYS A 182 26.47 48.65 10.01
CA LYS A 182 26.36 50.08 9.62
C LYS A 182 25.67 50.96 10.68
N GLY A 183 26.07 50.84 11.95
CA GLY A 183 25.59 51.73 13.03
C GLY A 183 24.14 51.54 13.46
N LYS A 184 23.44 50.50 12.98
CA LYS A 184 22.09 50.14 13.44
C LYS A 184 22.07 48.71 13.97
N THR A 185 21.37 48.54 15.08
CA THR A 185 21.26 47.31 15.85
C THR A 185 19.98 46.57 15.49
N TYR A 186 20.07 45.29 15.10
CA TYR A 186 18.90 44.48 14.72
C TYR A 186 18.79 43.22 15.57
N GLN A 187 17.55 42.85 15.91
CA GLN A 187 17.21 41.56 16.51
C GLN A 187 16.79 40.58 15.40
N MET A 188 17.57 39.52 15.19
CA MET A 188 17.32 38.54 14.14
C MET A 188 16.74 37.25 14.75
N LYS A 189 15.50 36.89 14.38
CA LYS A 189 14.86 35.61 14.78
C LYS A 189 15.19 34.52 13.75
N VAL A 190 16.07 33.58 14.11
CA VAL A 190 16.60 32.53 13.21
C VAL A 190 15.76 31.24 13.15
N GLY A 191 14.65 31.16 13.89
CA GLY A 191 13.88 29.91 14.08
C GLY A 191 13.08 29.36 12.88
N GLN A 192 13.08 30.00 11.71
CA GLN A 192 12.32 29.53 10.53
C GLN A 192 13.14 29.38 9.23
N ILE A 193 14.46 29.54 9.30
CA ILE A 193 15.33 29.41 8.12
C ILE A 193 15.48 27.91 7.81
N GLY A 194 14.62 27.39 6.93
CA GLY A 194 14.67 25.99 6.47
C GLY A 194 13.33 25.39 6.01
N LYS A 195 12.18 26.02 6.32
CA LYS A 195 10.87 25.50 5.89
C LYS A 195 10.49 26.02 4.51
N ALA A 196 10.92 25.34 3.45
CA ALA A 196 10.45 25.62 2.10
C ALA A 196 8.94 25.33 1.99
N LYS A 197 8.15 26.31 1.51
CA LYS A 197 6.72 26.16 1.23
C LYS A 197 6.55 25.20 0.04
N LYS A 198 6.03 23.99 0.28
CA LYS A 198 5.83 23.00 -0.80
C LYS A 198 4.91 23.59 -1.89
N PRO A 199 5.27 23.50 -3.19
CA PRO A 199 4.41 23.98 -4.25
C PRO A 199 3.13 23.14 -4.32
N ASN A 200 2.00 23.81 -4.53
CA ASN A 200 0.69 23.19 -4.66
C ASN A 200 0.64 22.40 -5.98
N ARG A 201 0.86 21.08 -5.94
CA ARG A 201 0.76 20.22 -7.12
C ARG A 201 -0.70 20.20 -7.59
N LYS A 202 -1.00 20.90 -8.69
CA LYS A 202 -2.27 20.72 -9.41
C LYS A 202 -2.40 19.25 -9.79
N LYS A 203 -3.49 18.58 -9.39
CA LYS A 203 -3.82 17.21 -9.81
C LYS A 203 -3.89 17.19 -11.35
N ALA A 204 -2.92 16.55 -12.00
CA ALA A 204 -3.02 16.28 -13.43
C ALA A 204 -4.06 15.15 -13.62
N GLY A 205 -5.06 15.38 -14.48
CA GLY A 205 -6.05 14.36 -14.85
C GLY A 205 -7.45 14.48 -14.23
N GLY A 206 -7.94 15.70 -13.98
CA GLY A 206 -9.36 15.93 -13.71
C GLY A 206 -10.09 16.40 -14.96
N ILE A 207 -11.30 15.87 -15.21
CA ILE A 207 -12.25 16.47 -16.14
C ILE A 207 -12.45 17.93 -15.69
N ALA A 208 -12.36 18.90 -16.61
CA ALA A 208 -12.54 20.30 -16.27
C ALA A 208 -13.89 20.53 -15.59
N LYS A 209 -13.98 21.53 -14.71
CA LYS A 209 -15.19 21.79 -13.90
C LYS A 209 -16.45 21.95 -14.76
N ASP A 210 -16.27 22.45 -15.99
CA ASP A 210 -17.33 22.73 -16.96
C ASP A 210 -17.32 21.77 -18.17
N ALA A 211 -16.53 20.69 -18.13
CA ALA A 211 -16.51 19.72 -19.22
C ALA A 211 -17.74 18.81 -19.13
N ALA A 212 -18.44 18.66 -20.27
CA ALA A 212 -19.58 17.78 -20.41
C ALA A 212 -19.20 16.34 -20.02
N VAL A 213 -19.74 15.86 -18.89
CA VAL A 213 -19.53 14.49 -18.43
C VAL A 213 -20.45 13.59 -19.25
N PRO A 214 -19.93 12.62 -20.04
CA PRO A 214 -20.79 11.69 -20.75
C PRO A 214 -21.56 10.85 -19.73
N VAL A 215 -22.87 11.06 -19.65
CA VAL A 215 -23.77 10.25 -18.82
C VAL A 215 -23.87 8.87 -19.46
N ARG A 216 -23.00 7.96 -19.05
CA ARG A 216 -23.18 6.53 -19.31
C ARG A 216 -24.29 6.05 -18.40
N LYS A 217 -25.56 6.22 -18.81
CA LYS A 217 -26.63 5.44 -18.20
C LYS A 217 -26.23 3.97 -18.36
N PRO A 218 -26.20 3.16 -17.29
CA PRO A 218 -25.99 1.73 -17.45
C PRO A 218 -27.15 1.21 -18.30
N GLY A 219 -26.92 1.04 -19.59
CA GLY A 219 -27.86 0.40 -20.48
C GLY A 219 -28.09 -1.00 -19.92
N GLN A 220 -29.35 -1.40 -19.81
CA GLN A 220 -29.68 -2.76 -19.42
C GLN A 220 -28.97 -3.70 -20.40
N MET A 221 -28.06 -4.53 -19.88
CA MET A 221 -27.31 -5.46 -20.72
C MET A 221 -28.31 -6.44 -21.33
N ILE A 222 -28.52 -6.37 -22.64
CA ILE A 222 -29.35 -7.32 -23.35
C ILE A 222 -28.46 -8.54 -23.65
N PRO A 223 -28.71 -9.72 -23.05
CA PRO A 223 -27.94 -10.91 -23.36
C PRO A 223 -28.10 -11.23 -24.85
N THR A 224 -26.98 -11.43 -25.54
CA THR A 224 -26.96 -11.74 -26.98
C THR A 224 -26.68 -13.22 -27.17
N LEU A 225 -27.46 -13.87 -28.04
CA LEU A 225 -27.25 -15.26 -28.46
C LEU A 225 -26.85 -15.27 -29.93
N THR A 226 -25.72 -15.91 -30.25
CA THR A 226 -25.27 -16.09 -31.64
C THR A 226 -25.91 -17.34 -32.23
N ILE A 227 -26.72 -17.18 -33.28
CA ILE A 227 -27.39 -18.29 -33.98
C ILE A 227 -26.90 -18.29 -35.43
N SER A 228 -26.43 -19.44 -35.90
CA SER A 228 -26.11 -19.65 -37.33
C SER A 228 -27.39 -19.98 -38.09
N ILE A 229 -27.82 -19.11 -38.99
CA ILE A 229 -29.05 -19.26 -39.76
C ILE A 229 -28.71 -19.59 -41.23
N PRO A 230 -29.17 -20.73 -41.78
CA PRO A 230 -28.96 -21.04 -43.20
C PRO A 230 -29.80 -20.11 -44.08
N LEU A 231 -29.15 -19.42 -45.03
CA LEU A 231 -29.80 -18.41 -45.89
C LEU A 231 -30.62 -19.00 -47.05
N ASN A 232 -30.37 -20.25 -47.43
CA ASN A 232 -30.95 -20.87 -48.62
C ASN A 232 -32.18 -21.74 -48.32
N ASN A 233 -32.54 -21.94 -47.05
CA ASN A 233 -33.67 -22.78 -46.67
C ASN A 233 -34.43 -22.16 -45.47
N PRO A 234 -35.63 -21.60 -45.70
CA PRO A 234 -36.40 -20.94 -44.66
C PRO A 234 -36.94 -21.90 -43.59
N GLU A 235 -37.22 -23.17 -43.93
CA GLU A 235 -37.68 -24.16 -42.96
C GLU A 235 -36.56 -24.55 -41.98
N ALA A 236 -35.35 -24.75 -42.51
CA ALA A 236 -34.18 -25.02 -41.68
C ALA A 236 -33.81 -23.82 -40.78
N ALA A 237 -33.99 -22.59 -41.29
CA ALA A 237 -33.84 -21.36 -40.50
C ALA A 237 -34.86 -21.28 -39.36
N ALA A 238 -36.13 -21.61 -39.63
CA ALA A 238 -37.17 -21.65 -38.60
C ALA A 238 -36.87 -22.71 -37.52
N GLY A 239 -36.39 -23.89 -37.92
CA GLY A 239 -35.96 -24.94 -36.98
C GLY A 239 -34.81 -24.50 -36.07
N ALA A 240 -33.80 -23.82 -36.62
CA ALA A 240 -32.68 -23.29 -35.84
C ALA A 240 -33.12 -22.26 -34.79
N LEU A 241 -34.11 -21.42 -35.12
CA LEU A 241 -34.68 -20.44 -34.18
C LEU A 241 -35.52 -21.11 -33.10
N LEU A 242 -36.37 -22.08 -33.45
CA LEU A 242 -37.21 -22.82 -32.50
C LEU A 242 -36.40 -23.66 -31.51
N SER A 243 -35.21 -24.15 -31.92
CA SER A 243 -34.33 -24.92 -31.05
C SER A 243 -33.58 -24.06 -30.02
N ASN A 244 -33.37 -22.78 -30.29
CA ASN A 244 -32.48 -21.90 -29.50
C ASN A 244 -33.22 -20.78 -28.75
N CYS A 245 -34.48 -20.50 -29.10
CA CYS A 245 -35.26 -19.40 -28.54
C CYS A 245 -36.60 -19.86 -27.97
N GLU A 246 -37.11 -19.14 -26.96
CA GLU A 246 -38.41 -19.42 -26.36
C GLU A 246 -39.56 -19.12 -27.34
N PRO A 247 -40.61 -19.98 -27.46
CA PRO A 247 -41.72 -19.77 -28.38
C PRO A 247 -42.46 -18.43 -28.20
N ALA A 248 -42.56 -17.93 -26.95
CA ALA A 248 -43.20 -16.65 -26.65
C ALA A 248 -42.39 -15.46 -27.20
N TYR A 249 -41.06 -15.54 -27.16
CA TYR A 249 -40.18 -14.52 -27.73
C TYR A 249 -40.26 -14.51 -29.26
N LEU A 250 -40.23 -15.69 -29.89
CA LEU A 250 -40.30 -15.82 -31.34
C LEU A 250 -41.59 -15.24 -31.92
N ARG A 251 -42.74 -15.43 -31.27
CA ARG A 251 -44.02 -14.81 -31.69
C ARG A 251 -43.96 -13.29 -31.69
N LYS A 252 -43.35 -12.68 -30.65
CA LYS A 252 -43.15 -11.23 -30.58
C LYS A 252 -42.16 -10.74 -31.64
N MET A 253 -41.10 -11.52 -31.90
CA MET A 253 -40.11 -11.24 -32.92
C MET A 253 -40.74 -11.21 -34.33
N VAL A 254 -41.53 -12.23 -34.67
CA VAL A 254 -42.24 -12.30 -35.95
C VAL A 254 -43.16 -11.10 -36.13
N ALA A 255 -43.99 -10.77 -35.13
CA ALA A 255 -44.86 -9.61 -35.20
C ALA A 255 -44.08 -8.31 -35.48
N ARG A 256 -42.94 -8.11 -34.80
CA ARG A 256 -42.09 -6.93 -35.02
C ARG A 256 -41.48 -6.91 -36.41
N ILE A 257 -41.00 -8.05 -36.91
CA ILE A 257 -40.43 -8.18 -38.26
C ILE A 257 -41.48 -7.82 -39.31
N THR A 258 -42.69 -8.37 -39.20
CA THR A 258 -43.79 -8.05 -40.11
C THR A 258 -44.08 -6.56 -40.14
N THR A 259 -44.25 -5.92 -38.97
CA THR A 259 -44.48 -4.47 -38.91
C THR A 259 -43.37 -3.66 -39.58
N THR A 260 -42.10 -4.04 -39.39
CA THR A 260 -40.98 -3.31 -40.01
C THR A 260 -40.87 -3.55 -41.52
N LEU A 261 -41.31 -4.70 -42.02
CA LEU A 261 -41.35 -4.99 -43.46
C LEU A 261 -42.46 -4.18 -44.13
N ASP A 262 -43.62 -4.07 -43.48
CA ASP A 262 -44.75 -3.25 -43.95
C ASP A 262 -44.36 -1.76 -43.99
N GLU A 263 -43.71 -1.26 -42.93
CA GLU A 263 -43.20 0.13 -42.86
C GLU A 263 -42.15 0.44 -43.94
N ARG A 264 -41.34 -0.55 -44.33
CA ARG A 264 -40.32 -0.39 -45.39
C ARG A 264 -40.92 -0.47 -46.79
N SER A 265 -41.99 -1.22 -46.97
CA SER A 265 -42.66 -1.36 -48.28
C SER A 265 -43.55 -0.16 -48.60
N ALA A 266 -43.92 0.64 -47.59
CA ALA A 266 -44.71 1.87 -47.72
C ALA A 266 -43.86 3.14 -47.99
N LYS A 267 -42.52 3.02 -48.05
CA LYS A 267 -41.59 4.10 -48.41
C LYS A 267 -41.00 3.87 -49.80
#